data_AF-A0A817THE9-F1
#
_entry.id   AF-A0A817THE9-F1
#
_cell.length_a   1.000
_cell.length_b   1.000
_cell.length_c   1.000
_cell.angle_alpha   90.00
_cell.angle_beta   90.00
_cell.angle_gamma   90.00
#
_symmetry.space_group_name_H-M   'P 1'
#
loop_
_entity.id
_entity.type
_entity.pdbx_description
1 polymer ?
#
loop_
_entity_poly.entity_id
_entity_poly.type
_entity_poly.pdbx_seq_one_letter_code
_entity_poly.pdbx_strand_id
1 'polypeptide(L)'
;MFIICLSHPIWIISDIKSYREIEFFKKYFNNRLLIIRIEASNDIREKRGWKLQSDIDHSEFESQSDKNIQWSFIFSNNEHDNFNEQMNDLMKIINS
;
A
#
# COMPACT_ATOMS: atom_id res chain seq x y z
N MET A 1 5.42 -0.72 15.64
CA MET A 1 6.76 -1.09 16.17
C MET A 1 7.61 -1.44 14.97
N PHE A 2 8.60 -0.62 14.61
CA PHE A 2 9.46 -0.89 13.46
C PHE A 2 10.62 -1.81 13.91
N ILE A 3 10.64 -3.04 13.43
CA ILE A 3 11.82 -3.92 13.59
C ILE A 3 12.79 -3.55 12.47
N ILE A 4 13.84 -2.82 12.81
CA ILE A 4 14.92 -2.52 11.86
C ILE A 4 15.87 -3.71 11.89
N CYS A 5 15.75 -4.58 10.89
CA CYS A 5 16.67 -5.70 10.69
C CYS A 5 17.75 -5.30 9.69
N LEU A 6 18.90 -4.84 10.20
CA LEU A 6 20.02 -4.31 9.38
C LEU A 6 20.68 -5.35 8.45
N SER A 7 20.33 -6.64 8.56
CA SER A 7 20.91 -7.72 7.77
C SER A 7 20.27 -7.93 6.39
N HIS A 8 19.21 -7.20 6.06
CA HIS A 8 18.49 -7.36 4.79
C HIS A 8 18.57 -6.09 3.94
N PRO A 9 18.89 -6.19 2.63
CA PRO A 9 19.01 -5.04 1.74
C PRO A 9 17.66 -4.41 1.36
N ILE A 10 16.55 -5.14 1.55
CA ILE A 10 15.19 -4.73 1.23
C ILE A 10 14.34 -4.82 2.50
N TRP A 11 13.59 -3.76 2.79
CA TRP A 11 12.66 -3.73 3.91
C TRP A 11 11.23 -3.58 3.40
N ILE A 12 10.35 -4.44 3.91
CA ILE A 12 8.91 -4.38 3.63
C ILE A 12 8.24 -3.87 4.89
N ILE A 13 7.56 -2.72 4.76
CA ILE A 13 6.77 -2.16 5.85
C ILE A 13 5.31 -2.40 5.48
N SER A 14 4.74 -3.45 6.06
CA SER A 14 3.31 -3.73 5.94
C SER A 14 2.52 -2.94 6.99
N ASP A 15 1.25 -2.68 6.71
CA ASP A 15 0.29 -2.06 7.64
C ASP A 15 0.52 -0.57 7.95
N ILE A 16 0.93 0.22 6.94
CA ILE A 16 0.90 1.69 7.01
C ILE A 16 -0.56 2.17 7.04
N LYS A 17 -0.94 2.90 8.10
CA LYS A 17 -2.32 3.36 8.31
C LYS A 17 -2.45 4.87 8.27
N SER A 18 -1.34 5.61 8.25
CA SER A 18 -1.38 7.07 8.24
C SER A 18 -0.44 7.71 7.23
N TYR A 19 -0.92 8.79 6.62
CA TYR A 19 -0.11 9.67 5.77
C TYR A 19 1.14 10.20 6.48
N ARG A 20 1.09 10.39 7.81
CA ARG A 20 2.26 10.82 8.58
C ARG A 20 3.41 9.80 8.52
N GLU A 21 3.09 8.52 8.47
CA GLU A 21 4.09 7.46 8.32
C GLU A 21 4.71 7.50 6.93
N ILE A 22 3.89 7.73 5.90
CA ILE A 22 4.36 7.87 4.51
C ILE A 22 5.31 9.07 4.38
N GLU A 23 4.95 10.23 4.93
CA GLU A 23 5.80 11.42 4.90
C GLU A 23 7.10 11.23 5.68
N PHE A 24 7.06 10.50 6.79
CA PHE A 24 8.28 10.10 7.50
C PHE A 24 9.20 9.29 6.58
N PHE A 25 8.70 8.25 5.92
CA PHE A 25 9.54 7.43 5.03
C PHE A 25 10.04 8.20 3.82
N LYS A 26 9.21 9.05 3.20
CA LYS A 26 9.64 9.93 2.11
C LYS A 26 10.80 10.83 2.55
N LYS A 27 10.69 11.45 3.73
CA LYS A 27 11.73 12.36 4.24
C LYS A 27 13.10 11.68 4.40
N TYR A 28 13.14 10.42 4.85
CA TYR A 28 14.40 9.74 5.18
C TYR A 28 14.90 8.79 4.08
N PHE A 29 14.02 8.28 3.22
CA PHE A 29 14.34 7.20 2.28
C PHE A 29 13.95 7.50 0.83
N ASN A 30 13.57 8.74 0.49
CA ASN A 30 12.99 9.15 -0.81
C ASN A 30 13.50 8.37 -2.03
N ASN A 31 14.82 8.34 -2.24
CA ASN A 31 15.43 7.75 -3.45
C ASN A 31 15.46 6.20 -3.46
N ARG A 32 15.06 5.55 -2.37
CA ARG A 32 15.03 4.10 -2.17
C ARG A 32 13.68 3.61 -1.66
N LEU A 33 12.66 4.47 -1.74
CA LEU A 33 11.32 4.19 -1.24
C LEU A 33 10.40 3.84 -2.40
N LEU A 34 9.78 2.67 -2.32
CA LEU A 34 8.64 2.30 -3.17
C LEU A 34 7.37 2.36 -2.33
N ILE A 35 6.42 3.18 -2.76
CA ILE A 35 5.11 3.30 -2.10
C ILE A 35 4.09 2.53 -2.93
N ILE A 36 3.62 1.41 -2.39
CA ILE A 36 2.72 0.48 -3.08
C ILE A 36 1.36 0.50 -2.40
N ARG A 37 0.31 0.77 -3.19
CA ARG A 37 -1.09 0.65 -2.76
C ARG A 37 -1.66 -0.67 -3.27
N ILE A 38 -2.46 -1.36 -2.47
CA ILE A 38 -3.23 -2.52 -2.93
C ILE A 38 -4.70 -2.18 -2.79
N GLU A 39 -5.44 -2.28 -3.88
CA GLU A 39 -6.86 -1.96 -3.94
C GLU A 39 -7.67 -3.18 -4.36
N ALA A 40 -8.89 -3.27 -3.87
CA ALA A 40 -9.90 -4.20 -4.35
C ALA A 40 -11.24 -3.47 -4.35
N SER A 41 -12.11 -3.80 -5.30
CA SER A 41 -13.46 -3.25 -5.33
C SER A 41 -14.24 -3.67 -4.09
N ASN A 42 -15.23 -2.86 -3.71
CA ASN A 42 -16.09 -3.18 -2.56
C ASN A 42 -16.78 -4.53 -2.73
N ASP A 43 -17.28 -4.85 -3.92
CA ASP A 43 -17.90 -6.15 -4.21
C ASP A 43 -16.96 -7.32 -3.90
N ILE A 44 -15.69 -7.23 -4.29
CA ILE A 44 -14.69 -8.28 -4.04
C ILE A 44 -14.33 -8.35 -2.57
N ARG A 45 -14.21 -7.20 -1.89
CA ARG A 45 -13.95 -7.14 -0.45
C ARG A 45 -15.11 -7.78 0.32
N GLU A 46 -16.35 -7.49 -0.06
CA GLU A 46 -17.56 -8.06 0.53
C GLU A 46 -17.65 -9.57 0.34
N LYS A 47 -17.35 -10.08 -0.87
CA LYS A 47 -17.22 -11.52 -1.13
C LYS A 47 -16.19 -12.19 -0.21
N ARG A 48 -15.14 -11.48 0.20
CA ARG A 48 -14.10 -11.94 1.14
C ARG A 48 -14.48 -11.77 2.61
N GLY A 49 -15.71 -11.37 2.90
CA GLY A 49 -16.22 -11.21 4.26
C GLY A 49 -15.93 -9.85 4.90
N TRP A 50 -15.40 -8.89 4.13
CA TRP A 50 -15.40 -7.50 4.58
C TRP A 50 -16.84 -7.00 4.67
N LYS A 51 -17.18 -6.29 5.74
CA LYS A 51 -18.50 -5.67 5.88
C LYS A 51 -18.28 -4.17 5.86
N LEU A 52 -18.98 -3.49 4.96
CA LEU A 52 -19.06 -2.04 4.98
C LEU A 52 -19.64 -1.64 6.34
N GLN A 53 -18.84 -0.96 7.16
CA GLN A 53 -19.27 -0.51 8.46
C GLN A 53 -19.98 0.84 8.27
N SER A 54 -21.31 0.82 8.22
CA SER A 54 -22.16 1.97 7.90
C SER A 54 -22.22 3.06 8.98
N ASP A 55 -21.71 2.81 10.19
CA ASP A 55 -22.03 3.62 11.36
C ASP A 55 -20.83 3.98 12.26
N ILE A 56 -19.61 3.90 11.75
CA ILE A 56 -18.42 4.43 12.43
C ILE A 56 -17.86 5.52 11.55
N ASP A 57 -17.85 6.75 12.09
CA ASP A 57 -17.30 7.98 11.52
C ASP A 57 -16.30 7.70 10.41
N HIS A 58 -16.59 8.25 9.22
CA HIS A 58 -15.59 8.46 8.19
C HIS A 58 -14.49 9.36 8.77
N SER A 59 -13.59 8.76 9.55
CA SER A 59 -12.36 9.40 9.95
C SER A 59 -11.71 9.88 8.66
N GLU A 60 -11.25 11.13 8.65
CA GLU A 60 -10.72 11.90 7.51
C GLU A 60 -9.71 11.16 6.59
N PHE A 61 -9.28 9.95 6.94
CA PHE A 61 -8.41 9.09 6.18
C PHE A 61 -8.97 8.66 4.82
N GLU A 62 -10.26 8.34 4.69
CA GLU A 62 -10.79 7.80 3.42
C GLU A 62 -11.17 8.87 2.38
N SER A 63 -11.26 10.15 2.77
CA SER A 63 -11.88 11.16 1.92
C SER A 63 -10.92 12.22 1.35
N GLN A 64 -9.80 12.52 2.01
CA GLN A 64 -8.95 13.66 1.58
C GLN A 64 -7.43 13.45 1.66
N SER A 65 -6.94 12.38 2.28
CA SER A 65 -5.50 12.22 2.53
C SER A 65 -4.69 11.58 1.39
N ASP A 66 -5.34 10.90 0.45
CA ASP A 66 -4.64 10.15 -0.61
C ASP A 66 -4.32 10.96 -1.86
N LYS A 67 -4.91 12.15 -2.04
CA LYS A 67 -4.80 12.93 -3.30
C LYS A 67 -3.38 13.42 -3.60
N ASN A 68 -2.50 13.47 -2.60
CA ASN A 68 -1.14 14.01 -2.72
C ASN A 68 -0.05 12.94 -2.61
N ILE A 69 -0.41 11.66 -2.57
CA ILE A 69 0.57 10.57 -2.51
C ILE A 69 0.93 10.16 -3.94
N GLN A 70 2.21 10.29 -4.28
CA GLN A 70 2.77 9.68 -5.48
C GLN A 70 3.03 8.21 -5.19
N TRP A 71 2.11 7.35 -5.64
CA TRP A 71 2.26 5.91 -5.58
C TRP A 71 3.27 5.46 -6.63
N SER A 72 4.24 4.63 -6.24
CA SER A 72 5.11 3.93 -7.18
C SER A 72 4.30 2.90 -7.96
N PHE A 73 3.38 2.22 -7.28
CA PHE A 73 2.48 1.23 -7.85
C PHE A 73 1.12 1.26 -7.15
N ILE A 74 0.07 0.99 -7.92
CA ILE A 74 -1.27 0.69 -7.42
C ILE A 74 -1.60 -0.70 -7.95
N PHE A 75 -1.66 -1.67 -7.06
CA PHE A 75 -1.96 -3.05 -7.37
C PHE A 75 -3.45 -3.31 -7.23
N SER A 76 -4.03 -3.92 -8.25
CA SER A 76 -5.42 -4.34 -8.25
C SER A 76 -5.51 -5.81 -7.80
N ASN A 77 -6.33 -6.06 -6.80
CA ASN A 77 -6.55 -7.35 -6.14
C ASN A 77 -8.03 -7.79 -6.26
N ASN A 78 -8.56 -7.72 -7.47
CA ASN A 78 -9.85 -8.29 -7.86
C ASN A 78 -9.68 -9.70 -8.43
N GLU A 79 -10.79 -10.43 -8.61
CA GLU A 79 -10.82 -11.84 -9.05
C GLU A 79 -10.21 -12.10 -10.43
N HIS A 80 -10.14 -11.09 -11.31
CA HIS A 80 -9.64 -11.22 -12.68
C HIS A 80 -8.34 -10.44 -12.93
N ASP A 81 -7.74 -9.89 -11.89
CA ASP A 81 -6.50 -9.12 -12.03
C ASP A 81 -5.29 -10.03 -12.08
N ASN A 82 -4.37 -9.76 -13.01
CA ASN A 82 -3.13 -10.51 -13.11
C ASN A 82 -2.12 -10.03 -12.06
N PHE A 83 -2.39 -10.35 -10.79
CA PHE A 83 -1.52 -10.01 -9.68
C PHE A 83 -0.08 -10.51 -9.88
N ASN A 84 0.08 -11.64 -10.56
CA ASN A 84 1.41 -12.19 -10.89
C ASN A 84 2.19 -11.29 -11.85
N GLU A 85 1.53 -10.73 -12.87
CA GLU A 85 2.17 -9.76 -13.78
C GLU A 85 2.59 -8.49 -13.02
N GLN A 86 1.70 -7.95 -12.19
CA GLN A 86 1.99 -6.78 -11.35
C GLN A 86 3.18 -7.04 -10.41
N MET A 87 3.25 -8.23 -9.81
CA MET A 87 4.37 -8.65 -8.97
C MET A 87 5.67 -8.80 -9.78
N ASN A 88 5.59 -9.36 -10.98
CA ASN A 88 6.76 -9.50 -11.85
C ASN A 88 7.37 -8.14 -12.20
N ASP A 89 6.56 -7.11 -12.44
CA ASP A 89 7.05 -5.76 -12.71
C ASP A 89 7.72 -5.12 -11.50
N LEU A 90 7.18 -5.34 -10.29
CA LEU A 90 7.85 -4.93 -9.06
C LEU A 90 9.19 -5.65 -8.88
N MET A 91 9.25 -6.96 -9.15
CA MET A 91 10.47 -7.74 -9.04
C MET A 91 11.55 -7.28 -10.02
N LYS A 92 11.20 -6.78 -11.20
CA LYS A 92 12.17 -6.20 -12.14
C LYS A 92 12.82 -4.94 -11.57
N ILE A 93 12.04 -4.08 -10.90
CA ILE A 93 12.56 -2.85 -10.28
C ILE A 93 13.42 -3.15 -9.06
N ILE A 94 13.03 -4.14 -8.24
CA ILE A 94 13.80 -4.50 -7.06
C ILE A 94 15.18 -5.09 -7.44
N ASN A 95 15.26 -5.78 -8.59
CA ASN A 95 16.47 -6.42 -9.08
C ASN A 95 17.30 -5.55 -10.04
N SER A 96 16.86 -4.31 -10.35
CA SER A 96 17.60 -3.38 -11.21
C SER A 96 18.60 -2.55 -10.41
#